data_AF-A0A329S908-F1
#
_entry.id   AF-A0A329S908-F1
#
_cell.length_a   1.000
_cell.length_b   1.000
_cell.length_c   1.000
_cell.angle_alpha   90.00
_cell.angle_beta   90.00
_cell.angle_gamma   90.00
#
_symmetry.space_group_name_H-M   'P 1'
#
loop_
_entity.id
_entity.type
_entity.pdbx_description
1 polymer ?
#
loop_
_entity_poly.entity_id
_entity_poly.type
_entity_poly.pdbx_seq_one_letter_code
_entity_poly.pdbx_strand_id
1 'polypeptide(L)'
;MTGDEQVDAALLADVTGFLTDCNATAPSLDQHHKTPPSFSDDGLVVATNQLLAETETLLSSLETPPQEQIAPNTSIGNRLNAAKTDQVLAEKRREYRNVQAAKRRLKYRQKLKDEKETLQRQEMELSSELSRLQSAQKAEKMRYVNTMSLSVWRAIATRQKEKRLEAEQNQRQLRAAVVGRARMIHQMKALLQRPYVTEEKDILRGESDAGQGDGSVLFKTFVGELDAIYAQTDQIIREVNFKISLKFEYKPTRKTKHGVEFFDSADSTEVPFEFEDTSRAISLLMMTDPDVIRHNQQTQEPKDTATVKYNVKCLLERGEVAKLKVYSAVRKVKEAGRIVFVWRALTEGQDDLSGYHTDETGWLVVRPQVIGDFPSTVLESYVRFIPLSLGDTSSSKVGTDRFATVVAKTGEEEVNEMMQMLENMLLGNDRSIINGFPRYGGILTQDS
;
A
#
# COMPACT_ATOMS: atom_id res chain seq x y z
N MET A 1 -15.83 36.54 12.79
CA MET A 1 -15.03 36.05 11.66
C MET A 1 -13.87 35.29 12.26
N THR A 2 -14.14 34.02 12.52
CA THR A 2 -13.29 33.07 13.25
C THR A 2 -12.41 32.33 12.26
N GLY A 3 -11.18 31.99 12.67
CA GLY A 3 -10.13 31.45 11.79
C GLY A 3 -10.52 30.25 10.92
N ASP A 4 -11.57 29.50 11.26
CA ASP A 4 -12.10 28.42 10.42
C ASP A 4 -12.60 28.89 9.04
N GLU A 5 -13.23 30.06 8.93
CA GLU A 5 -13.69 30.59 7.62
C GLU A 5 -12.50 30.94 6.69
N GLN A 6 -11.34 31.25 7.28
CA GLN A 6 -10.15 31.62 6.54
C GLN A 6 -9.37 30.39 6.04
N VAL A 7 -9.49 29.26 6.75
CA VAL A 7 -8.94 27.96 6.32
C VAL A 7 -9.78 27.35 5.20
N ASP A 8 -11.11 27.46 5.28
CA ASP A 8 -12.00 26.97 4.23
C ASP A 8 -11.86 27.77 2.92
N ALA A 9 -11.64 29.09 3.01
CA ALA A 9 -11.36 29.93 1.85
C ALA A 9 -10.00 29.59 1.19
N ALA A 10 -8.98 29.29 2.00
CA ALA A 10 -7.66 28.89 1.51
C ALA A 10 -7.71 27.50 0.84
N LEU A 11 -8.46 26.56 1.41
CA LEU A 11 -8.66 25.22 0.83
C LEU A 11 -9.43 25.29 -0.51
N LEU A 12 -10.45 26.14 -0.60
CA LEU A 12 -11.22 26.35 -1.84
C LEU A 12 -10.39 27.02 -2.94
N ALA A 13 -9.48 27.94 -2.57
CA ALA A 13 -8.52 28.54 -3.50
C ALA A 13 -7.51 27.50 -4.04
N ASP A 14 -7.03 26.60 -3.18
CA ASP A 14 -6.09 25.53 -3.58
C ASP A 14 -6.76 24.50 -4.52
N VAL A 15 -8.01 24.14 -4.23
CA VAL A 15 -8.79 23.21 -5.07
C VAL A 15 -9.14 23.84 -6.42
N THR A 16 -9.39 25.15 -6.47
CA THR A 16 -9.64 25.85 -7.74
C THR A 16 -8.37 26.02 -8.57
N GLY A 17 -7.21 26.27 -7.95
CA GLY A 17 -5.91 26.28 -8.61
C GLY A 17 -5.55 24.91 -9.22
N PHE A 18 -5.79 23.84 -8.48
CA PHE A 18 -5.56 22.47 -8.96
C PHE A 18 -6.43 22.11 -10.18
N LEU A 19 -7.69 22.59 -10.21
CA LEU A 19 -8.60 22.35 -11.34
C LEU A 19 -8.23 23.17 -12.59
N THR A 20 -7.62 24.34 -12.44
CA THR A 20 -7.10 25.13 -13.55
C THR A 20 -5.83 24.53 -14.14
N ASP A 21 -4.95 23.96 -13.31
CA ASP A 21 -3.70 23.31 -13.76
C ASP A 21 -3.97 22.01 -14.51
N CYS A 22 -5.01 21.27 -14.11
CA CYS A 22 -5.49 20.09 -14.84
C CYS A 22 -6.05 20.42 -16.23
N ASN A 23 -6.58 21.64 -16.43
CA ASN A 23 -7.12 22.09 -17.71
C ASN A 23 -6.08 22.79 -18.60
N ALA A 24 -4.92 23.19 -18.06
CA ALA A 24 -3.89 23.92 -18.78
C ALA A 24 -2.82 23.01 -19.43
N THR A 25 -2.80 21.72 -19.11
CA THR A 25 -1.79 20.77 -19.63
C THR A 25 -2.41 19.75 -20.59
N ALA A 26 -2.70 20.18 -21.81
CA ALA A 26 -2.86 19.28 -22.94
C ALA A 26 -2.00 19.78 -24.11
N PRO A 27 -0.84 19.15 -24.39
CA PRO A 27 -0.16 19.35 -25.65
C PRO A 27 -0.85 18.51 -26.73
N SER A 28 -1.12 19.17 -27.86
CA SER A 28 -1.55 18.60 -29.12
C SER A 28 -0.56 17.54 -29.63
N LEU A 29 -1.06 16.35 -29.97
CA LEU A 29 -0.45 15.52 -31.01
C LEU A 29 -1.53 14.74 -31.76
N ASP A 30 -1.52 14.96 -33.06
CA ASP A 30 -2.49 14.49 -34.03
C ASP A 30 -2.05 13.13 -34.64
N GLN A 31 -3.02 12.40 -35.18
CA GLN A 31 -2.91 11.28 -36.15
C GLN A 31 -2.41 9.89 -35.71
N HIS A 32 -3.37 9.04 -35.33
CA HIS A 32 -3.64 7.78 -36.06
C HIS A 32 -5.08 7.31 -35.80
N HIS A 33 -5.95 7.50 -36.80
CA HIS A 33 -7.34 7.08 -36.75
C HIS A 33 -7.50 5.55 -36.76
N LYS A 34 -8.17 5.02 -35.73
CA LYS A 34 -9.00 3.81 -35.82
C LYS A 34 -10.21 4.00 -34.89
N THR A 35 -11.33 4.36 -35.49
CA THR A 35 -12.64 4.59 -34.87
C THR A 35 -13.30 3.27 -34.43
N PRO A 36 -13.86 3.18 -33.21
CA PRO A 36 -14.90 2.22 -32.85
C PRO A 36 -16.30 2.72 -33.28
N PRO A 37 -17.30 1.81 -33.42
CA PRO A 37 -18.50 2.04 -34.22
C PRO A 37 -19.50 3.00 -33.55
N SER A 38 -19.90 4.00 -34.33
CA SER A 38 -21.03 4.89 -34.05
C SER A 38 -22.35 4.13 -34.19
N PHE A 39 -23.24 4.33 -33.21
CA PHE A 39 -24.66 4.01 -33.30
C PHE A 39 -25.27 4.71 -34.52
N SER A 40 -26.01 3.94 -35.33
CA SER A 40 -26.66 4.38 -36.57
C SER A 40 -27.88 5.27 -36.28
N ASP A 41 -27.80 6.53 -36.72
CA ASP A 41 -28.91 7.49 -36.80
C ASP A 41 -29.48 7.57 -38.24
N ASP A 42 -28.97 6.75 -39.16
CA ASP A 42 -29.39 6.73 -40.58
C ASP A 42 -30.74 6.03 -40.79
N GLY A 43 -31.20 5.20 -39.84
CA GLY A 43 -32.48 4.50 -39.96
C GLY A 43 -33.70 5.42 -39.81
N LEU A 44 -33.59 6.49 -39.01
CA LEU A 44 -34.70 7.40 -38.73
C LEU A 44 -34.93 8.40 -39.88
N VAL A 45 -33.86 8.86 -40.52
CA VAL A 45 -33.90 9.80 -41.64
C VAL A 45 -34.46 9.14 -42.91
N VAL A 46 -34.11 7.88 -43.18
CA VAL A 46 -34.63 7.13 -44.33
C VAL A 46 -36.12 6.80 -44.17
N ALA A 47 -36.57 6.43 -42.98
CA ALA A 47 -37.99 6.16 -42.71
C ALA A 47 -38.86 7.43 -42.86
N THR A 48 -38.33 8.60 -42.49
CA THR A 48 -39.05 9.88 -42.59
C THR A 48 -39.22 10.33 -44.05
N ASN A 49 -38.19 10.13 -44.88
CA ASN A 49 -38.24 10.48 -46.30
C ASN A 49 -39.14 9.53 -47.13
N GLN A 50 -39.18 8.24 -46.76
CA GLN A 50 -40.09 7.26 -47.38
C GLN A 50 -41.56 7.62 -47.10
N LEU A 51 -41.86 8.04 -45.87
CA LEU A 51 -43.21 8.39 -45.44
C LEU A 51 -43.70 9.70 -46.09
N LEU A 52 -42.80 10.67 -46.31
CA LEU A 52 -43.11 11.90 -47.05
C LEU A 52 -43.43 11.63 -48.52
N ALA A 53 -42.67 10.75 -49.20
CA ALA A 53 -42.94 10.37 -50.58
C ALA A 53 -44.26 9.61 -50.77
N GLU A 54 -44.61 8.75 -49.80
CA GLU A 54 -45.90 8.05 -49.78
C GLU A 54 -47.08 9.02 -49.53
N THR A 55 -46.88 10.09 -48.75
CA THR A 55 -47.94 11.12 -48.58
C THR A 55 -48.13 12.01 -49.80
N GLU A 56 -47.07 12.31 -50.56
CA GLU A 56 -47.14 13.16 -51.76
C GLU A 56 -47.83 12.45 -52.94
N THR A 57 -47.63 11.13 -53.07
CA THR A 57 -48.30 10.29 -54.07
C THR A 57 -49.80 10.09 -53.80
N LEU A 58 -50.20 10.03 -52.52
CA LEU A 58 -51.60 9.97 -52.12
C LEU A 58 -52.34 11.31 -52.28
N LEU A 59 -51.63 12.44 -52.18
CA LEU A 59 -52.22 13.77 -52.42
C LEU A 59 -52.39 14.08 -53.92
N SER A 60 -51.48 13.63 -54.77
CA SER A 60 -51.58 13.81 -56.24
C SER A 60 -52.70 12.99 -56.89
N SER A 61 -53.19 11.94 -56.22
CA SER A 61 -54.30 11.09 -56.70
C SER A 61 -55.70 11.63 -56.35
N LEU A 62 -55.78 12.72 -55.60
CA LEU A 62 -57.04 13.37 -55.18
C LEU A 62 -57.44 14.58 -56.06
N GLU A 63 -56.64 14.98 -57.06
CA GLU A 63 -56.86 16.18 -57.89
C GLU A 63 -57.36 15.93 -59.33
N THR A 64 -58.06 14.82 -59.61
CA THR A 64 -58.73 14.63 -60.91
C THR A 64 -60.26 14.78 -60.81
N PRO A 65 -60.87 15.85 -61.35
CA PRO A 65 -62.32 16.02 -61.35
C PRO A 65 -63.01 15.22 -62.50
N PRO A 66 -64.21 14.63 -62.28
CA PRO A 66 -65.02 14.08 -63.36
C PRO A 66 -65.79 15.20 -64.07
N GLN A 67 -65.61 15.30 -65.39
CA GLN A 67 -66.30 16.25 -66.26
C GLN A 67 -67.61 15.64 -66.79
N GLU A 68 -68.75 16.11 -66.28
CA GLU A 68 -70.08 15.86 -66.86
C GLU A 68 -70.27 16.72 -68.13
N GLN A 69 -70.65 16.10 -69.24
CA GLN A 69 -71.21 16.78 -70.40
C GLN A 69 -72.72 16.52 -70.47
N ILE A 70 -73.46 17.63 -70.46
CA ILE A 70 -74.91 17.73 -70.62
C ILE A 70 -75.24 17.91 -72.10
N ALA A 71 -76.45 17.50 -72.47
CA ALA A 71 -77.35 18.08 -73.48
C ALA A 71 -77.68 17.16 -74.70
N PRO A 72 -78.74 17.47 -75.46
CA PRO A 72 -80.04 16.80 -75.35
C PRO A 72 -80.44 16.22 -76.72
N ASN A 73 -81.65 15.65 -76.87
CA ASN A 73 -82.41 15.81 -78.12
C ASN A 73 -83.89 15.49 -77.91
N THR A 74 -84.69 16.51 -78.18
CA THR A 74 -86.15 16.51 -78.30
C THR A 74 -86.54 15.95 -79.66
N SER A 75 -87.57 15.10 -79.72
CA SER A 75 -88.36 14.92 -80.94
C SER A 75 -89.85 14.86 -80.58
N ILE A 76 -90.56 15.90 -81.02
CA ILE A 76 -92.01 16.08 -80.93
C ILE A 76 -92.66 15.31 -82.08
N GLY A 77 -93.66 14.50 -81.78
CA GLY A 77 -94.55 13.87 -82.75
C GLY A 77 -95.93 13.66 -82.14
N ASN A 78 -96.86 14.54 -82.48
CA ASN A 78 -98.22 14.58 -81.97
C ASN A 78 -99.01 13.29 -82.22
N ARG A 79 -99.64 12.74 -81.18
CA ARG A 79 -100.97 12.12 -81.29
C ARG A 79 -101.73 12.27 -79.98
N LEU A 80 -102.74 13.13 -80.04
CA LEU A 80 -103.65 13.48 -78.96
C LEU A 80 -104.48 12.27 -78.52
N ASN A 81 -104.68 12.21 -77.19
CA ASN A 81 -105.78 11.52 -76.50
C ASN A 81 -105.61 10.03 -76.18
N ALA A 82 -104.47 9.69 -75.57
CA ALA A 82 -104.30 8.56 -74.63
C ALA A 82 -103.06 8.70 -73.73
N ALA A 83 -102.15 9.65 -74.03
CA ALA A 83 -100.83 9.78 -73.42
C ALA A 83 -100.81 10.34 -71.98
N LYS A 84 -101.85 11.04 -71.50
CA LYS A 84 -101.85 11.64 -70.16
C LYS A 84 -101.86 10.59 -69.04
N THR A 85 -102.43 9.42 -69.27
CA THR A 85 -102.55 8.37 -68.24
C THR A 85 -101.29 7.48 -68.19
N ASP A 86 -100.70 7.15 -69.34
CA ASP A 86 -99.48 6.34 -69.42
C ASP A 86 -98.20 7.11 -69.11
N GLN A 87 -98.14 8.41 -69.41
CA GLN A 87 -97.03 9.28 -69.02
C GLN A 87 -97.01 9.49 -67.51
N VAL A 88 -98.18 9.69 -66.89
CA VAL A 88 -98.35 9.76 -65.43
C VAL A 88 -98.02 8.41 -64.77
N LEU A 89 -98.35 7.27 -65.40
CA LEU A 89 -97.99 5.95 -64.89
C LEU A 89 -96.48 5.68 -65.00
N ALA A 90 -95.84 6.08 -66.10
CA ALA A 90 -94.39 5.96 -66.32
C ALA A 90 -93.58 6.89 -65.40
N GLU A 91 -94.07 8.11 -65.17
CA GLU A 91 -93.53 9.05 -64.19
C GLU A 91 -93.65 8.48 -62.78
N LYS A 92 -94.82 7.95 -62.38
CA LYS A 92 -94.99 7.24 -61.11
C LYS A 92 -94.04 6.05 -60.93
N ARG A 93 -93.75 5.28 -62.00
CA ARG A 93 -92.78 4.17 -61.95
C ARG A 93 -91.33 4.66 -61.84
N ARG A 94 -90.97 5.77 -62.48
CA ARG A 94 -89.64 6.41 -62.31
C ARG A 94 -89.49 6.98 -60.92
N GLU A 95 -90.52 7.65 -60.42
CA GLU A 95 -90.59 8.20 -59.06
C GLU A 95 -90.45 7.08 -58.02
N TYR A 96 -91.18 5.96 -58.17
CA TYR A 96 -91.03 4.80 -57.29
C TYR A 96 -89.60 4.21 -57.30
N ARG A 97 -88.97 4.09 -58.47
CA ARG A 97 -87.57 3.64 -58.58
C ARG A 97 -86.58 4.63 -57.97
N ASN A 98 -86.81 5.93 -58.13
CA ASN A 98 -86.00 6.99 -57.53
C ASN A 98 -86.15 7.00 -56.01
N VAL A 99 -87.36 6.83 -55.48
CA VAL A 99 -87.62 6.68 -54.04
C VAL A 99 -86.92 5.43 -53.49
N GLN A 100 -86.96 4.30 -54.21
CA GLN A 100 -86.22 3.10 -53.81
C GLN A 100 -84.69 3.30 -53.88
N ALA A 101 -84.16 3.95 -54.91
CA ALA A 101 -82.74 4.27 -55.02
C ALA A 101 -82.28 5.25 -53.94
N ALA A 102 -83.10 6.26 -53.61
CA ALA A 102 -82.89 7.16 -52.49
C ALA A 102 -82.88 6.41 -51.15
N LYS A 103 -83.79 5.45 -50.94
CA LYS A 103 -83.77 4.57 -49.76
C LYS A 103 -82.49 3.74 -49.67
N ARG A 104 -81.98 3.19 -50.78
CA ARG A 104 -80.71 2.44 -50.80
C ARG A 104 -79.51 3.34 -50.51
N ARG A 105 -79.44 4.51 -51.12
CA ARG A 105 -78.41 5.53 -50.85
C ARG A 105 -78.45 6.01 -49.41
N LEU A 106 -79.63 6.13 -48.81
CA LEU A 106 -79.79 6.45 -47.39
C LEU A 106 -79.21 5.32 -46.50
N LYS A 107 -79.59 4.06 -46.76
CA LYS A 107 -79.06 2.90 -46.00
C LYS A 107 -77.54 2.77 -46.13
N TYR A 108 -76.98 2.97 -47.32
CA TYR A 108 -75.54 2.90 -47.53
C TYR A 108 -74.80 4.04 -46.81
N ARG A 109 -75.30 5.28 -46.90
CA ARG A 109 -74.76 6.41 -46.13
C ARG A 109 -74.85 6.18 -44.62
N GLN A 110 -75.94 5.56 -44.15
CA GLN A 110 -76.07 5.21 -42.74
C GLN A 110 -75.03 4.16 -42.34
N LYS A 111 -74.84 3.08 -43.12
CA LYS A 111 -73.83 2.07 -42.85
C LYS A 111 -72.41 2.66 -42.79
N LEU A 112 -72.06 3.53 -43.74
CA LEU A 112 -70.76 4.21 -43.73
C LEU A 112 -70.60 5.14 -42.51
N LYS A 113 -71.68 5.79 -42.08
CA LYS A 113 -71.68 6.61 -40.87
C LYS A 113 -71.45 5.74 -39.63
N ASP A 114 -72.19 4.64 -39.52
CA ASP A 114 -72.05 3.69 -38.41
C ASP A 114 -70.63 3.09 -38.37
N GLU A 115 -70.08 2.72 -39.53
CA GLU A 115 -68.72 2.19 -39.67
C GLU A 115 -67.66 3.24 -39.28
N LYS A 116 -67.80 4.48 -39.75
CA LYS A 116 -66.94 5.58 -39.34
C LYS A 116 -67.01 5.82 -37.83
N GLU A 117 -68.21 5.80 -37.25
CA GLU A 117 -68.40 5.94 -35.81
C GLU A 117 -67.82 4.76 -35.00
N THR A 118 -67.82 3.54 -35.55
CA THR A 118 -67.15 2.39 -34.92
C THR A 118 -65.63 2.50 -34.98
N LEU A 119 -65.07 2.89 -36.13
CA LEU A 119 -63.63 3.07 -36.29
C LEU A 119 -63.11 4.21 -35.41
N GLN A 120 -63.85 5.32 -35.31
CA GLN A 120 -63.49 6.41 -34.39
C GLN A 120 -63.49 5.96 -32.93
N ARG A 121 -64.44 5.09 -32.53
CA ARG A 121 -64.43 4.51 -31.18
C ARG A 121 -63.22 3.61 -30.96
N GLN A 122 -62.89 2.75 -31.92
CA GLN A 122 -61.73 1.87 -31.85
C GLN A 122 -60.41 2.65 -31.83
N GLU A 123 -60.29 3.71 -32.62
CA GLU A 123 -59.13 4.60 -32.63
C GLU A 123 -58.95 5.29 -31.28
N MET A 124 -60.02 5.82 -30.69
CA MET A 124 -59.97 6.42 -29.35
C MET A 124 -59.55 5.38 -28.29
N GLU A 125 -60.10 4.16 -28.35
CA GLU A 125 -59.78 3.08 -27.41
C GLU A 125 -58.31 2.65 -27.55
N LEU A 126 -57.85 2.35 -28.77
CA LEU A 126 -56.46 1.97 -29.03
C LEU A 126 -55.48 3.10 -28.70
N SER A 127 -55.81 4.34 -29.00
CA SER A 127 -54.97 5.50 -28.64
C SER A 127 -54.87 5.67 -27.13
N SER A 128 -55.98 5.43 -26.41
CA SER A 128 -56.00 5.48 -24.95
C SER A 128 -55.14 4.36 -24.34
N GLU A 129 -55.21 3.15 -24.90
CA GLU A 129 -54.44 2.00 -24.45
C GLU A 129 -52.95 2.16 -24.75
N LEU A 130 -52.62 2.68 -25.93
CA LEU A 130 -51.24 2.97 -26.31
C LEU A 130 -50.64 4.06 -25.41
N SER A 131 -51.40 5.13 -25.13
CA SER A 131 -50.99 6.17 -24.17
C SER A 131 -50.78 5.61 -22.76
N ARG A 132 -51.64 4.70 -22.32
CA ARG A 132 -51.52 3.99 -21.03
C ARG A 132 -50.24 3.15 -20.97
N LEU A 133 -49.98 2.33 -21.99
CA LEU A 133 -48.80 1.48 -22.08
C LEU A 133 -47.51 2.29 -22.16
N GLN A 134 -47.48 3.36 -22.96
CA GLN A 134 -46.33 4.27 -23.03
C GLN A 134 -46.05 4.95 -21.68
N SER A 135 -47.10 5.36 -20.96
CA SER A 135 -46.98 5.97 -19.64
C SER A 135 -46.46 4.96 -18.60
N ALA A 136 -46.95 3.72 -18.63
CA ALA A 136 -46.46 2.64 -17.77
C ALA A 136 -44.98 2.32 -18.05
N GLN A 137 -44.60 2.22 -19.31
CA GLN A 137 -43.20 1.96 -19.71
C GLN A 137 -42.26 3.09 -19.26
N LYS A 138 -42.67 4.36 -19.39
CA LYS A 138 -41.89 5.51 -18.89
C LYS A 138 -41.74 5.46 -17.37
N ALA A 139 -42.80 5.10 -16.64
CA ALA A 139 -42.76 4.97 -15.18
C ALA A 139 -41.82 3.84 -14.72
N GLU A 140 -41.82 2.70 -15.43
CA GLU A 140 -40.92 1.58 -15.13
C GLU A 140 -39.44 1.93 -15.39
N LYS A 141 -39.14 2.58 -16.52
CA LYS A 141 -37.80 3.08 -16.81
C LYS A 141 -37.32 4.07 -15.74
N MET A 142 -38.17 5.00 -15.31
CA MET A 142 -37.83 5.93 -14.21
C MET A 142 -37.59 5.19 -12.89
N ARG A 143 -38.39 4.17 -12.56
CA ARG A 143 -38.17 3.35 -11.36
C ARG A 143 -36.83 2.63 -11.41
N TYR A 144 -36.49 2.02 -12.54
CA TYR A 144 -35.21 1.34 -12.72
C TYR A 144 -34.01 2.28 -12.55
N VAL A 145 -34.05 3.45 -13.19
CA VAL A 145 -32.99 4.47 -13.05
C VAL A 145 -32.89 4.97 -11.61
N ASN A 146 -34.02 5.17 -10.92
CA ASN A 146 -34.02 5.58 -9.52
C ASN A 146 -33.44 4.48 -8.60
N THR A 147 -33.79 3.21 -8.81
CA THR A 147 -33.23 2.08 -8.06
C THR A 147 -31.71 1.94 -8.29
N MET A 148 -31.25 2.09 -9.53
CA MET A 148 -29.82 2.08 -9.86
C MET A 148 -29.09 3.30 -9.26
N SER A 149 -29.73 4.47 -9.26
CA SER A 149 -29.16 5.67 -8.62
C SER A 149 -29.05 5.48 -7.11
N LEU A 150 -30.08 4.90 -6.47
CA LEU A 150 -30.05 4.58 -5.03
C LEU A 150 -28.98 3.55 -4.67
N SER A 151 -28.72 2.56 -5.53
CA SER A 151 -27.66 1.57 -5.28
C SER A 151 -26.26 2.20 -5.40
N VAL A 152 -26.05 3.07 -6.40
CA VAL A 152 -24.80 3.84 -6.56
C VAL A 152 -24.58 4.76 -5.36
N TRP A 153 -25.60 5.54 -4.97
CA TRP A 153 -25.51 6.42 -3.79
C TRP A 153 -25.27 5.64 -2.49
N ARG A 154 -25.89 4.47 -2.34
CA ARG A 154 -25.62 3.56 -1.20
C ARG A 154 -24.16 3.11 -1.20
N ALA A 155 -23.61 2.70 -2.33
CA ALA A 155 -22.21 2.28 -2.43
C ALA A 155 -21.25 3.44 -2.08
N ILE A 156 -21.52 4.65 -2.58
CA ILE A 156 -20.75 5.85 -2.26
C ILE A 156 -20.83 6.15 -0.76
N ALA A 157 -22.02 6.13 -0.16
CA ALA A 157 -22.22 6.38 1.26
C ALA A 157 -21.49 5.35 2.13
N THR A 158 -21.53 4.07 1.76
CA THR A 158 -20.79 3.00 2.46
C THR A 158 -19.28 3.25 2.39
N ARG A 159 -18.73 3.53 1.20
CA ARG A 159 -17.31 3.81 1.02
C ARG A 159 -16.85 5.04 1.81
N GLN A 160 -17.67 6.10 1.83
CA GLN A 160 -17.37 7.31 2.61
C GLN A 160 -17.41 7.02 4.12
N LYS A 161 -18.36 6.21 4.59
CA LYS A 161 -18.43 5.77 5.98
C LYS A 161 -17.19 4.96 6.38
N GLU A 162 -16.73 4.04 5.54
CA GLU A 162 -15.52 3.24 5.79
C GLU A 162 -14.28 4.13 5.90
N LYS A 163 -14.08 5.03 4.93
CA LYS A 163 -12.97 6.00 4.97
C LYS A 163 -13.00 6.87 6.23
N ARG A 164 -14.19 7.32 6.63
CA ARG A 164 -14.36 8.08 7.88
C ARG A 164 -13.98 7.24 9.10
N LEU A 165 -14.42 5.99 9.17
CA LEU A 165 -14.10 5.11 10.31
C LEU A 165 -12.59 4.84 10.42
N GLU A 166 -11.92 4.60 9.30
CA GLU A 166 -10.47 4.44 9.23
C GLU A 166 -9.75 5.71 9.72
N ALA A 167 -10.16 6.88 9.21
CA ALA A 167 -9.62 8.17 9.65
C ALA A 167 -9.85 8.42 11.15
N GLU A 168 -11.05 8.11 11.67
CA GLU A 168 -11.35 8.24 13.10
C GLU A 168 -10.52 7.27 13.96
N GLN A 169 -10.28 6.04 13.49
CA GLN A 169 -9.42 5.09 14.18
C GLN A 169 -7.98 5.59 14.22
N ASN A 170 -7.45 6.07 13.10
CA ASN A 170 -6.13 6.67 13.02
C ASN A 170 -6.02 7.90 13.93
N GLN A 171 -7.06 8.75 13.95
CA GLN A 171 -7.11 9.90 14.84
C GLN A 171 -7.11 9.50 16.32
N ARG A 172 -7.83 8.44 16.71
CA ARG A 172 -7.82 7.91 18.09
C ARG A 172 -6.42 7.39 18.47
N GLN A 173 -5.77 6.65 17.58
CA GLN A 173 -4.41 6.14 17.80
C GLN A 173 -3.40 7.28 17.94
N LEU A 174 -3.46 8.27 17.05
CA LEU A 174 -2.59 9.44 17.11
C LEU A 174 -2.81 10.26 18.38
N ARG A 175 -4.07 10.51 18.77
CA ARG A 175 -4.38 11.18 20.04
C ARG A 175 -3.83 10.42 21.24
N ALA A 176 -3.97 9.09 21.27
CA ALA A 176 -3.41 8.27 22.33
C ALA A 176 -1.87 8.34 22.38
N ALA A 177 -1.21 8.30 21.21
CA ALA A 177 0.23 8.46 21.10
C ALA A 177 0.71 9.84 21.56
N VAL A 178 0.00 10.91 21.18
CA VAL A 178 0.29 12.29 21.63
C VAL A 178 0.13 12.42 23.13
N VAL A 179 -0.94 11.87 23.73
CA VAL A 179 -1.12 11.86 25.19
C VAL A 179 0.00 11.07 25.88
N GLY A 180 0.40 9.93 25.32
CA GLY A 180 1.52 9.13 25.83
C GLY A 180 2.85 9.90 25.80
N ARG A 181 3.16 10.55 24.68
CA ARG A 181 4.34 11.40 24.53
C ARG A 181 4.30 12.62 25.45
N ALA A 182 3.16 13.30 25.55
CA ALA A 182 2.97 14.45 26.45
C ALA A 182 3.16 14.07 27.92
N ARG A 183 2.69 12.87 28.33
CA ARG A 183 2.93 12.32 29.67
C ARG A 183 4.41 12.09 29.93
N MET A 184 5.13 11.48 29.00
CA MET A 184 6.56 11.25 29.11
C MET A 184 7.34 12.57 29.20
N ILE A 185 6.99 13.55 28.37
CA ILE A 185 7.59 14.90 28.42
C ILE A 185 7.30 15.55 29.77
N HIS A 186 6.08 15.44 30.31
CA HIS A 186 5.77 15.94 31.65
C HIS A 186 6.57 15.23 32.74
N GLN A 187 6.75 13.91 32.64
CA GLN A 187 7.57 13.15 33.59
C GLN A 187 9.04 13.56 33.52
N MET A 188 9.61 13.69 32.33
CA MET A 188 10.96 14.20 32.13
C MET A 188 11.11 15.63 32.65
N LYS A 189 10.15 16.51 32.36
CA LYS A 189 10.15 17.88 32.88
C LYS A 189 10.07 17.90 34.41
N ALA A 190 9.27 17.04 35.02
CA ALA A 190 9.19 16.91 36.48
C ALA A 190 10.51 16.38 37.10
N LEU A 191 11.20 15.48 36.41
CA LEU A 191 12.52 14.99 36.83
C LEU A 191 13.60 16.08 36.69
N LEU A 192 13.54 16.88 35.63
CA LEU A 192 14.47 17.98 35.37
C LEU A 192 14.22 19.20 36.26
N GLN A 193 12.98 19.42 36.71
CA GLN A 193 12.60 20.51 37.60
C GLN A 193 12.77 20.19 39.09
N ARG A 194 13.18 18.96 39.45
CA ARG A 194 13.61 18.69 40.82
C ARG A 194 14.93 19.42 41.07
N PRO A 195 15.00 20.37 42.04
CA PRO A 195 16.27 20.97 42.42
C PRO A 195 17.16 19.86 42.98
N TYR A 196 18.43 19.88 42.57
CA TYR A 196 19.47 19.00 43.07
C TYR A 196 19.66 19.29 44.58
N VAL A 197 18.90 18.60 45.42
CA VAL A 197 19.16 18.49 46.85
C VAL A 197 19.74 17.10 47.05
N THR A 198 21.05 17.10 47.24
CA THR A 198 21.83 16.00 47.79
C THR A 198 21.20 15.59 49.11
N GLU A 199 20.49 14.46 49.14
CA GLU A 199 20.37 13.57 50.30
C GLU A 199 19.68 12.25 49.89
N GLU A 200 20.18 11.17 50.49
CA GLU A 200 20.02 9.77 50.12
C GLU A 200 18.58 9.21 50.17
N LYS A 201 18.24 8.42 49.15
CA LYS A 201 17.63 7.07 49.20
C LYS A 201 17.38 6.65 47.75
N ASP A 202 18.20 5.77 47.20
CA ASP A 202 18.09 4.31 47.34
C ASP A 202 16.79 3.79 46.70
N ILE A 203 16.94 2.76 45.86
CA ILE A 203 15.99 2.16 44.91
C ILE A 203 16.17 2.65 43.45
N LEU A 204 16.87 1.80 42.68
CA LEU A 204 16.98 1.74 41.20
C LEU A 204 18.05 2.59 40.51
N ARG A 205 19.18 2.82 41.18
CA ARG A 205 20.46 2.89 40.47
C ARG A 205 21.00 1.48 40.45
N GLY A 206 20.89 0.80 39.29
CA GLY A 206 21.71 -0.38 39.05
C GLY A 206 23.14 0.04 39.32
N GLU A 207 23.73 -0.57 40.34
CA GLU A 207 25.07 -0.32 40.80
C GLU A 207 25.99 -0.30 39.57
N SER A 208 26.48 0.89 39.22
CA SER A 208 27.87 1.01 38.85
C SER A 208 28.62 0.56 40.10
N ASP A 209 28.77 -0.75 40.25
CA ASP A 209 29.72 -1.32 41.16
C ASP A 209 31.06 -0.74 40.69
N ALA A 210 31.49 0.27 41.42
CA ALA A 210 32.89 0.65 41.52
C ALA A 210 33.62 -0.48 42.28
N GLY A 211 33.46 -1.71 41.81
CA GLY A 211 34.38 -2.80 42.01
C GLY A 211 35.60 -2.47 41.16
N GLN A 212 36.45 -1.60 41.71
CA GLN A 212 37.73 -1.19 41.16
C GLN A 212 38.75 -2.36 41.06
N GLY A 213 38.27 -3.62 41.05
CA GLY A 213 39.07 -4.84 41.04
C GLY A 213 38.61 -5.94 40.07
N ASP A 214 37.36 -5.97 39.58
CA ASP A 214 36.81 -7.19 38.92
C ASP A 214 37.24 -7.32 37.44
N GLY A 215 37.14 -6.26 36.64
CA GLY A 215 37.53 -6.29 35.21
C GLY A 215 38.94 -5.75 34.91
N SER A 216 39.55 -5.01 35.84
CA SER A 216 40.79 -4.25 35.58
C SER A 216 41.98 -5.16 35.24
N VAL A 217 42.09 -6.30 35.93
CA VAL A 217 43.13 -7.30 35.64
C VAL A 217 42.85 -8.02 34.32
N LEU A 218 41.60 -8.43 34.08
CA LEU A 218 41.19 -9.08 32.84
C LEU A 218 41.46 -8.20 31.61
N PHE A 219 41.08 -6.92 31.66
CA PHE A 219 41.33 -5.98 30.57
C PHE A 219 42.83 -5.72 30.34
N LYS A 220 43.64 -5.66 31.40
CA LYS A 220 45.10 -5.55 31.25
C LYS A 220 45.68 -6.79 30.55
N THR A 221 45.22 -7.98 30.91
CA THR A 221 45.63 -9.22 30.25
C THR A 221 45.22 -9.21 28.78
N PHE A 222 43.94 -8.95 28.48
CA PHE A 222 43.44 -8.90 27.11
C PHE A 222 44.21 -7.88 26.26
N VAL A 223 44.37 -6.65 26.74
CA VAL A 223 45.13 -5.60 26.03
C VAL A 223 46.58 -6.02 25.79
N GLY A 224 47.20 -6.76 26.71
CA GLY A 224 48.55 -7.31 26.55
C GLY A 224 48.64 -8.44 25.51
N GLU A 225 47.57 -9.19 25.30
CA GLU A 225 47.50 -10.29 24.30
C GLU A 225 47.25 -9.78 22.87
N LEU A 226 46.64 -8.59 22.70
CA LEU A 226 46.23 -8.06 21.39
C LEU A 226 47.39 -7.92 20.40
N ASP A 227 48.60 -7.61 20.85
CA ASP A 227 49.78 -7.52 19.97
C ASP A 227 50.15 -8.89 19.37
N ALA A 228 50.10 -9.94 20.17
CA ALA A 228 50.39 -11.30 19.73
C ALA A 228 49.29 -11.83 18.78
N ILE A 229 48.04 -11.42 18.99
CA ILE A 229 46.88 -11.77 18.16
C ILE A 229 46.96 -11.04 16.81
N TYR A 230 47.30 -9.74 16.84
CA TYR A 230 47.53 -8.96 15.63
C TYR A 230 48.67 -9.55 14.79
N ALA A 231 49.77 -9.98 15.40
CA ALA A 231 50.87 -10.64 14.68
C ALA A 231 50.47 -11.92 13.92
N GLN A 232 49.36 -12.57 14.32
CA GLN A 232 48.84 -13.77 13.66
C GLN A 232 47.88 -13.47 12.49
N THR A 233 47.48 -12.20 12.29
CA THR A 233 46.45 -11.81 11.30
C THR A 233 46.74 -12.38 9.91
N ASP A 234 47.93 -12.16 9.37
CA ASP A 234 48.27 -12.62 8.00
C ASP A 234 48.31 -14.14 7.88
N GLN A 235 48.65 -14.84 8.95
CA GLN A 235 48.60 -16.31 8.96
C GLN A 235 47.15 -16.79 8.92
N ILE A 236 46.31 -16.30 9.84
CA ILE A 236 44.90 -16.68 9.96
C ILE A 236 44.15 -16.39 8.66
N ILE A 237 44.31 -15.18 8.12
CA ILE A 237 43.60 -14.77 6.90
C ILE A 237 44.01 -15.63 5.68
N ARG A 238 45.25 -16.12 5.62
CA ARG A 238 45.70 -17.03 4.54
C ARG A 238 45.20 -18.46 4.72
N GLU A 239 45.12 -18.94 5.97
CA GLU A 239 44.62 -20.28 6.28
C GLU A 239 43.11 -20.39 6.07
N VAL A 240 42.39 -19.29 6.26
CA VAL A 240 40.94 -19.21 6.06
C VAL A 240 40.63 -18.92 4.60
N ASN A 241 39.98 -19.87 3.92
CA ASN A 241 39.52 -19.66 2.55
C ASN A 241 38.17 -18.91 2.55
N PHE A 242 38.23 -17.58 2.59
CA PHE A 242 37.05 -16.73 2.52
C PHE A 242 36.33 -16.91 1.20
N LYS A 243 35.02 -17.18 1.28
CA LYS A 243 34.12 -17.06 0.14
C LYS A 243 33.35 -15.76 0.32
N ILE A 244 33.35 -14.92 -0.72
CA ILE A 244 32.59 -13.68 -0.69
C ILE A 244 31.09 -14.03 -0.67
N SER A 245 30.43 -13.59 0.40
CA SER A 245 29.02 -13.77 0.70
C SER A 245 28.25 -12.48 0.42
N LEU A 246 27.03 -12.62 -0.09
CA LEU A 246 26.12 -11.48 -0.36
C LEU A 246 25.69 -10.75 0.91
N LYS A 247 25.67 -11.46 2.04
CA LYS A 247 25.36 -10.93 3.36
C LYS A 247 26.50 -11.32 4.29
N PHE A 248 26.89 -10.38 5.15
CA PHE A 248 27.83 -10.67 6.21
C PHE A 248 27.15 -11.51 7.31
N GLU A 249 27.66 -12.72 7.54
CA GLU A 249 27.07 -13.70 8.43
C GLU A 249 28.04 -14.12 9.54
N TYR A 250 27.52 -14.20 10.77
CA TYR A 250 28.19 -14.88 11.87
C TYR A 250 27.48 -16.20 12.14
N LYS A 251 28.09 -17.29 11.67
CA LYS A 251 27.56 -18.66 11.80
C LYS A 251 28.66 -19.58 12.34
N PRO A 252 28.92 -19.52 13.65
CA PRO A 252 29.96 -20.31 14.27
C PRO A 252 29.69 -21.81 14.11
N THR A 253 30.66 -22.53 13.54
CA THR A 253 30.61 -23.98 13.34
C THR A 253 31.46 -24.70 14.39
N ARG A 254 30.93 -25.80 14.93
CA ARG A 254 31.66 -26.60 15.92
C ARG A 254 32.80 -27.37 15.24
N LYS A 255 34.01 -27.23 15.76
CA LYS A 255 35.21 -27.95 15.35
C LYS A 255 35.96 -28.51 16.55
N THR A 256 36.77 -29.52 16.32
CA THR A 256 37.63 -30.12 17.34
C THR A 256 39.05 -30.19 16.83
N LYS A 257 40.00 -29.61 17.57
CA LYS A 257 41.43 -29.67 17.24
C LYS A 257 42.21 -30.00 18.51
N HIS A 258 43.05 -31.03 18.44
CA HIS A 258 43.86 -31.53 19.57
C HIS A 258 43.04 -31.83 20.84
N GLY A 259 41.81 -32.33 20.68
CA GLY A 259 40.93 -32.69 21.81
C GLY A 259 40.18 -31.52 22.45
N VAL A 260 40.39 -30.28 21.98
CA VAL A 260 39.64 -29.10 22.42
C VAL A 260 38.55 -28.80 21.40
N GLU A 261 37.31 -28.72 21.87
CA GLU A 261 36.15 -28.27 21.09
C GLU A 261 36.14 -26.74 21.06
N PHE A 262 36.00 -26.16 19.88
CA PHE A 262 35.86 -24.72 19.68
C PHE A 262 34.85 -24.45 18.57
N PHE A 263 34.40 -23.21 18.51
CA PHE A 263 33.46 -22.74 17.51
C PHE A 263 34.14 -21.63 16.73
N ASP A 264 34.10 -21.69 15.41
CA ASP A 264 34.63 -20.61 14.57
C ASP A 264 33.67 -20.21 13.46
N SER A 265 33.67 -18.92 13.14
CA SER A 265 32.95 -18.32 12.03
C SER A 265 33.96 -17.59 11.16
N ALA A 266 33.90 -17.86 9.85
CA ALA A 266 34.70 -17.20 8.85
C ALA A 266 33.77 -16.70 7.76
N ASP A 267 33.76 -15.40 7.51
CA ASP A 267 32.94 -14.83 6.44
C ASP A 267 33.61 -13.63 5.79
N SER A 268 33.24 -13.37 4.53
CA SER A 268 33.67 -12.19 3.81
C SER A 268 32.51 -11.58 3.07
N THR A 269 32.38 -10.26 3.09
CA THR A 269 31.37 -9.55 2.31
C THR A 269 31.97 -8.35 1.58
N GLU A 270 31.33 -7.95 0.49
CA GLU A 270 31.63 -6.74 -0.25
C GLU A 270 30.59 -5.66 0.09
N VAL A 271 31.07 -4.51 0.53
CA VAL A 271 30.27 -3.34 0.85
C VAL A 271 30.45 -2.32 -0.28
N PRO A 272 29.38 -1.93 -1.01
CA PRO A 272 29.48 -1.08 -2.19
C PRO A 272 29.64 0.41 -1.83
N PHE A 273 30.60 0.72 -0.98
CA PHE A 273 30.94 2.06 -0.50
C PHE A 273 32.45 2.24 -0.43
N GLU A 274 32.88 3.50 -0.44
CA GLU A 274 34.28 3.87 -0.36
C GLU A 274 34.94 3.43 0.95
N PHE A 275 36.20 3.01 0.84
CA PHE A 275 36.99 2.49 1.94
C PHE A 275 37.08 3.46 3.13
N GLU A 276 37.25 4.76 2.89
CA GLU A 276 37.38 5.74 3.97
C GLU A 276 36.06 5.91 4.74
N ASP A 277 34.92 5.90 4.06
CA ASP A 277 33.60 6.02 4.70
C ASP A 277 33.22 4.75 5.46
N THR A 278 33.40 3.58 4.82
CA THR A 278 33.15 2.28 5.46
C THR A 278 34.08 2.07 6.66
N SER A 279 35.37 2.39 6.53
CA SER A 279 36.33 2.23 7.63
C SER A 279 36.06 3.18 8.80
N ARG A 280 35.61 4.41 8.53
CA ARG A 280 35.18 5.36 9.56
C ARG A 280 33.94 4.83 10.30
N ALA A 281 32.94 4.35 9.58
CA ALA A 281 31.71 3.81 10.18
C ALA A 281 32.00 2.56 11.03
N ILE A 282 32.75 1.60 10.51
CA ILE A 282 33.16 0.39 11.25
C ILE A 282 34.01 0.75 12.48
N SER A 283 34.93 1.72 12.35
CA SER A 283 35.72 2.17 13.49
C SER A 283 34.82 2.69 14.61
N LEU A 284 33.77 3.45 14.28
CA LEU A 284 32.83 3.95 15.28
C LEU A 284 32.07 2.79 15.95
N LEU A 285 31.56 1.85 15.16
CA LEU A 285 30.78 0.70 15.64
C LEU A 285 31.61 -0.24 16.54
N MET A 286 32.87 -0.50 16.17
CA MET A 286 33.74 -1.44 16.88
C MET A 286 34.41 -0.85 18.13
N MET A 287 34.64 0.47 18.16
CA MET A 287 35.46 1.13 19.19
C MET A 287 34.66 1.98 20.18
N THR A 288 33.34 2.09 19.99
CA THR A 288 32.46 2.89 20.84
C THR A 288 31.48 1.97 21.56
N ASP A 289 31.15 2.30 22.81
CA ASP A 289 30.12 1.60 23.55
C ASP A 289 28.77 1.66 22.79
N PRO A 290 28.08 0.53 22.55
CA PRO A 290 26.78 0.49 21.89
C PRO A 290 25.74 1.45 22.48
N ASP A 291 25.77 1.72 23.79
CA ASP A 291 24.88 2.67 24.44
C ASP A 291 25.23 4.14 24.12
N VAL A 292 26.50 4.43 23.86
CA VAL A 292 26.97 5.78 23.52
C VAL A 292 26.70 6.10 22.04
N ILE A 293 26.81 5.11 21.14
CA ILE A 293 26.46 5.24 19.71
C ILE A 293 24.99 5.66 19.54
N ARG A 294 24.10 5.15 20.40
CA ARG A 294 22.65 5.48 20.37
C ARG A 294 22.32 6.91 20.79
N HIS A 295 23.21 7.60 21.49
CA HIS A 295 22.88 8.86 22.18
C HIS A 295 23.75 10.05 21.81
N ASN A 296 24.88 9.88 21.12
CA ASN A 296 25.73 11.00 20.71
C ASN A 296 26.37 10.79 19.33
N GLN A 297 26.32 11.84 18.51
CA GLN A 297 27.22 12.02 17.34
C GLN A 297 28.60 12.42 17.86
N GLN A 298 29.38 11.46 18.36
CA GLN A 298 30.74 11.78 18.84
C GLN A 298 31.68 12.00 17.66
N THR A 299 32.18 13.24 17.53
CA THR A 299 33.07 13.73 16.45
C THR A 299 34.57 13.47 16.73
N GLN A 300 34.91 12.71 17.77
CA GLN A 300 36.30 12.35 18.07
C GLN A 300 36.62 10.98 17.49
N GLU A 301 37.75 10.87 16.78
CA GLU A 301 38.27 9.58 16.36
C GLU A 301 38.45 8.67 17.59
N PRO A 302 37.88 7.45 17.58
CA PRO A 302 38.05 6.52 18.68
C PRO A 302 39.53 6.21 18.90
N LYS A 303 39.91 6.03 20.18
CA LYS A 303 41.27 5.55 20.52
C LYS A 303 41.54 4.22 19.82
N ASP A 304 42.79 3.95 19.47
CA ASP A 304 43.20 2.70 18.81
C ASP A 304 42.97 1.44 19.65
N THR A 305 42.71 1.57 20.95
CA THR A 305 42.33 0.46 21.81
C THR A 305 41.16 0.88 22.70
N ALA A 306 40.14 0.03 22.75
CA ALA A 306 38.94 0.19 23.56
C ALA A 306 38.71 -1.06 24.43
N THR A 307 38.17 -0.85 25.62
CA THR A 307 37.76 -1.93 26.52
C THR A 307 36.32 -1.66 26.96
N VAL A 308 35.45 -2.65 26.81
CA VAL A 308 34.02 -2.51 27.09
C VAL A 308 33.55 -3.65 27.98
N LYS A 309 32.66 -3.32 28.91
CA LYS A 309 31.93 -4.28 29.75
C LYS A 309 30.45 -3.98 29.58
N TYR A 310 29.68 -4.94 29.08
CA TYR A 310 28.26 -4.76 28.85
C TYR A 310 27.47 -6.05 29.12
N ASN A 311 26.16 -5.92 29.28
CA ASN A 311 25.26 -7.04 29.49
C ASN A 311 24.38 -7.24 28.26
N VAL A 312 24.23 -8.48 27.83
CA VAL A 312 23.41 -8.84 26.67
C VAL A 312 22.26 -9.73 27.12
N LYS A 313 21.10 -9.55 26.49
CA LYS A 313 19.91 -10.38 26.69
C LYS A 313 19.57 -11.05 25.38
N CYS A 314 19.56 -12.38 25.35
CA CYS A 314 19.18 -13.15 24.18
C CYS A 314 17.81 -13.80 24.40
N LEU A 315 16.89 -13.61 23.44
CA LEU A 315 15.58 -14.26 23.45
C LEU A 315 15.69 -15.68 22.86
N LEU A 316 15.20 -16.68 23.59
CA LEU A 316 15.17 -18.07 23.13
C LEU A 316 13.77 -18.48 22.66
N GLU A 317 13.67 -19.59 21.91
CA GLU A 317 12.46 -20.02 21.17
C GLU A 317 11.22 -20.27 22.06
N ARG A 318 11.39 -20.37 23.38
CA ARG A 318 10.30 -20.55 24.37
C ARG A 318 9.96 -19.30 25.18
N GLY A 319 10.45 -18.12 24.77
CA GLY A 319 10.30 -16.88 25.54
C GLY A 319 11.21 -16.79 26.77
N GLU A 320 12.07 -17.80 26.97
CA GLU A 320 13.18 -17.75 27.92
C GLU A 320 14.16 -16.63 27.51
N VAL A 321 14.65 -15.86 28.49
CA VAL A 321 15.65 -14.80 28.27
C VAL A 321 16.94 -15.25 28.93
N ALA A 322 17.97 -15.50 28.11
CA ALA A 322 19.31 -15.71 28.61
C ALA A 322 20.00 -14.36 28.84
N LYS A 323 20.73 -14.25 29.94
CA LYS A 323 21.54 -13.06 30.26
C LYS A 323 23.01 -13.41 30.22
N LEU A 324 23.78 -12.60 29.53
CA LEU A 324 25.21 -12.74 29.36
C LEU A 324 25.91 -11.46 29.80
N LYS A 325 27.12 -11.58 30.35
CA LYS A 325 28.01 -10.46 30.61
C LYS A 325 29.22 -10.58 29.70
N VAL A 326 29.48 -9.57 28.90
CA VAL A 326 30.60 -9.56 27.95
C VAL A 326 31.66 -8.58 28.44
N TYR A 327 32.90 -9.04 28.44
CA TYR A 327 34.10 -8.23 28.65
C TYR A 327 34.92 -8.32 27.37
N SER A 328 35.12 -7.21 26.68
CA SER A 328 35.88 -7.21 25.43
C SER A 328 36.95 -6.13 25.43
N ALA A 329 38.11 -6.46 24.87
CA ALA A 329 39.15 -5.51 24.49
C ALA A 329 39.36 -5.59 22.99
N VAL A 330 39.24 -4.44 22.31
CA VAL A 330 39.37 -4.31 20.86
C VAL A 330 40.52 -3.38 20.56
N ARG A 331 41.34 -3.71 19.56
CA ARG A 331 42.36 -2.84 19.00
C ARG A 331 42.16 -2.67 17.51
N LYS A 332 42.24 -1.42 17.07
CA LYS A 332 42.29 -1.00 15.67
C LYS A 332 43.75 -0.75 15.30
N VAL A 333 44.20 -1.31 14.18
CA VAL A 333 45.52 -1.08 13.60
C VAL A 333 45.34 -0.62 12.15
N LYS A 334 45.82 0.57 11.82
CA LYS A 334 45.80 1.11 10.46
C LYS A 334 47.12 0.75 9.76
N GLU A 335 47.02 0.07 8.62
CA GLU A 335 48.14 -0.29 7.78
C GLU A 335 48.06 0.39 6.41
N ALA A 336 49.12 0.25 5.61
CA ALA A 336 49.08 0.65 4.21
C ALA A 336 48.08 -0.23 3.43
N GLY A 337 46.92 0.32 3.11
CA GLY A 337 45.91 -0.35 2.28
C GLY A 337 44.96 -1.30 3.03
N ARG A 338 44.94 -1.30 4.37
CA ARG A 338 43.90 -2.01 5.15
C ARG A 338 43.78 -1.46 6.57
N ILE A 339 42.64 -1.72 7.21
CA ILE A 339 42.47 -1.58 8.66
C ILE A 339 42.19 -2.96 9.23
N VAL A 340 42.86 -3.28 10.35
CA VAL A 340 42.68 -4.54 11.06
C VAL A 340 42.11 -4.23 12.44
N PHE A 341 41.01 -4.88 12.79
CA PHE A 341 40.49 -4.94 14.14
C PHE A 341 40.80 -6.32 14.70
N VAL A 342 41.38 -6.36 15.89
CA VAL A 342 41.56 -7.58 16.67
C VAL A 342 40.92 -7.43 18.03
N TRP A 343 40.33 -8.50 18.54
CA TRP A 343 39.73 -8.46 19.86
C TRP A 343 39.89 -9.75 20.64
N ARG A 344 39.80 -9.58 21.96
CA ARG A 344 39.66 -10.65 22.95
C ARG A 344 38.41 -10.38 23.77
N ALA A 345 37.59 -11.41 23.94
CA ALA A 345 36.40 -11.30 24.75
C ALA A 345 36.21 -12.50 25.67
N LEU A 346 35.70 -12.23 26.87
CA LEU A 346 35.15 -13.21 27.80
C LEU A 346 33.66 -12.98 27.90
N THR A 347 32.87 -14.02 27.68
CA THR A 347 31.42 -13.96 27.93
C THR A 347 31.07 -14.87 29.09
N GLU A 348 30.50 -14.30 30.15
CA GLU A 348 30.00 -15.01 31.33
C GLU A 348 28.49 -15.23 31.22
N GLY A 349 28.04 -16.46 31.47
CA GLY A 349 26.61 -16.73 31.66
C GLY A 349 26.12 -16.23 33.01
N GLN A 350 24.90 -15.71 33.05
CA GLN A 350 24.21 -15.32 34.29
C GLN A 350 23.02 -16.25 34.57
N ASP A 351 22.46 -16.15 35.77
CA ASP A 351 21.30 -16.93 36.21
C ASP A 351 21.52 -18.45 35.98
N ASP A 352 20.64 -19.11 35.23
CA ASP A 352 20.71 -20.54 34.89
C ASP A 352 21.93 -20.93 34.04
N LEU A 353 22.68 -19.95 33.54
CA LEU A 353 23.94 -20.13 32.79
C LEU A 353 25.17 -19.74 33.64
N SER A 354 24.99 -19.45 34.93
CA SER A 354 26.10 -19.16 35.84
C SER A 354 27.09 -20.33 35.90
N GLY A 355 28.39 -20.00 35.91
CA GLY A 355 29.49 -20.96 35.87
C GLY A 355 29.98 -21.31 34.45
N TYR A 356 29.22 -20.96 33.41
CA TYR A 356 29.67 -21.11 32.03
C TYR A 356 30.30 -19.83 31.48
N HIS A 357 31.39 -19.99 30.75
CA HIS A 357 32.20 -18.90 30.23
C HIS A 357 32.61 -19.21 28.78
N THR A 358 32.83 -18.20 27.95
CA THR A 358 33.53 -18.41 26.67
C THR A 358 34.77 -17.57 26.59
N ASP A 359 35.82 -18.15 26.03
CA ASP A 359 37.04 -17.44 25.67
C ASP A 359 37.06 -17.21 24.15
N GLU A 360 36.95 -15.95 23.73
CA GLU A 360 36.82 -15.54 22.34
C GLU A 360 38.03 -14.75 21.84
N THR A 361 38.43 -15.00 20.60
CA THR A 361 39.37 -14.19 19.83
C THR A 361 38.80 -13.94 18.44
N GLY A 362 38.91 -12.71 17.94
CA GLY A 362 38.46 -12.40 16.59
C GLY A 362 39.31 -11.37 15.86
N TRP A 363 39.16 -11.40 14.54
CA TRP A 363 39.80 -10.55 13.55
C TRP A 363 38.75 -10.04 12.58
N LEU A 364 38.81 -8.75 12.25
CA LEU A 364 38.07 -8.14 11.16
C LEU A 364 39.05 -7.31 10.34
N VAL A 365 39.23 -7.66 9.08
CA VAL A 365 40.07 -6.94 8.14
C VAL A 365 39.20 -6.21 7.15
N VAL A 366 39.43 -4.90 7.04
CA VAL A 366 38.76 -4.00 6.10
C VAL A 366 39.76 -3.62 5.02
N ARG A 367 39.44 -3.88 3.74
CA ARG A 367 40.31 -3.55 2.60
C ARG A 367 39.58 -2.78 1.51
N PRO A 368 40.24 -1.82 0.85
CA PRO A 368 39.72 -1.23 -0.36
C PRO A 368 39.71 -2.28 -1.48
N GLN A 369 38.69 -2.22 -2.32
CA GLN A 369 38.55 -3.03 -3.53
C GLN A 369 37.94 -2.16 -4.62
N VAL A 370 38.14 -2.57 -5.88
CA VAL A 370 37.51 -1.92 -7.02
C VAL A 370 36.74 -2.98 -7.79
N ILE A 371 35.44 -2.75 -7.98
CA ILE A 371 34.56 -3.62 -8.76
C ILE A 371 34.21 -2.85 -10.04
N GLY A 372 34.91 -3.18 -11.13
CA GLY A 372 34.83 -2.41 -12.38
C GLY A 372 35.41 -1.00 -12.20
N ASP A 373 34.56 0.02 -12.33
CA ASP A 373 34.93 1.43 -12.11
C ASP A 373 34.40 1.98 -10.76
N PHE A 374 33.75 1.14 -9.94
CA PHE A 374 33.15 1.57 -8.68
C PHE A 374 34.04 1.22 -7.48
N PRO A 375 34.26 2.17 -6.54
CA PRO A 375 34.95 1.87 -5.29
C PRO A 375 34.08 0.96 -4.41
N SER A 376 34.71 -0.06 -3.83
CA SER A 376 34.09 -1.03 -2.94
C SER A 376 35.02 -1.30 -1.75
N THR A 377 34.47 -1.89 -0.69
CA THR A 377 35.21 -2.27 0.50
C THR A 377 34.92 -3.72 0.87
N VAL A 378 35.96 -4.53 1.04
CA VAL A 378 35.83 -5.91 1.51
C VAL A 378 35.97 -5.94 3.02
N LEU A 379 35.05 -6.65 3.67
CA LEU A 379 35.14 -7.05 5.06
C LEU A 379 35.46 -8.54 5.11
N GLU A 380 36.51 -8.92 5.83
CA GLU A 380 36.88 -10.32 6.11
C GLU A 380 36.90 -10.52 7.62
N SER A 381 36.09 -11.44 8.14
CA SER A 381 35.99 -11.70 9.57
C SER A 381 36.26 -13.14 9.89
N TYR A 382 37.14 -13.35 10.86
CA TYR A 382 37.37 -14.64 11.48
C TYR A 382 37.21 -14.50 12.99
N VAL A 383 36.33 -15.30 13.57
CA VAL A 383 36.07 -15.30 15.01
C VAL A 383 36.09 -16.72 15.51
N ARG A 384 36.70 -16.93 16.67
CA ARG A 384 36.75 -18.23 17.34
C ARG A 384 36.46 -18.05 18.81
N PHE A 385 35.59 -18.90 19.36
CA PHE A 385 35.39 -19.00 20.80
C PHE A 385 35.45 -20.44 21.32
N ILE A 386 35.81 -20.58 22.60
CA ILE A 386 35.90 -21.85 23.32
C ILE A 386 34.97 -21.78 24.54
N PRO A 387 33.92 -22.61 24.62
CA PRO A 387 33.09 -22.67 25.81
C PRO A 387 33.80 -23.45 26.93
N LEU A 388 33.72 -22.91 28.14
CA LEU A 388 34.36 -23.39 29.36
C LEU A 388 33.29 -23.48 30.46
N SER A 389 33.43 -24.46 31.35
CA SER A 389 32.62 -24.58 32.57
C SER A 389 33.55 -24.53 33.78
N LEU A 390 33.32 -23.57 34.69
CA LEU A 390 34.03 -23.48 35.96
C LEU A 390 33.10 -23.90 37.10
N GLY A 391 33.56 -24.83 37.94
CA GLY A 391 32.86 -25.29 39.15
C GLY A 391 32.26 -26.70 39.04
N ASP A 392 31.58 -27.14 40.10
CA ASP A 392 30.88 -28.43 40.18
C ASP A 392 29.53 -28.38 39.43
N THR A 393 29.52 -27.75 38.26
CA THR A 393 28.44 -27.90 37.29
C THR A 393 28.54 -29.35 36.83
N SER A 394 27.68 -30.23 37.37
CA SER A 394 27.63 -31.64 36.99
C SER A 394 27.87 -31.76 35.48
N SER A 395 28.87 -32.58 35.11
CA SER A 395 29.52 -32.76 33.80
C SER A 395 28.60 -33.06 32.58
N SER A 396 27.47 -32.37 32.47
CA SER A 396 26.51 -32.53 31.41
C SER A 396 27.00 -31.70 30.23
N LYS A 397 27.58 -32.39 29.24
CA LYS A 397 27.92 -31.85 27.92
C LYS A 397 26.75 -31.04 27.31
N VAL A 398 25.51 -31.36 27.71
CA VAL A 398 24.27 -30.66 27.33
C VAL A 398 24.23 -29.21 27.83
N GLY A 399 24.75 -28.92 29.03
CA GLY A 399 24.78 -27.57 29.60
C GLY A 399 25.75 -26.65 28.85
N THR A 400 26.97 -27.14 28.58
CA THR A 400 27.97 -26.44 27.78
C THR A 400 27.50 -26.23 26.34
N ASP A 401 26.85 -27.23 25.75
CA ASP A 401 26.29 -27.14 24.40
C ASP A 401 25.15 -26.13 24.33
N ARG A 402 24.28 -26.10 25.33
CA ARG A 402 23.22 -25.10 25.46
C ARG A 402 23.82 -23.69 25.55
N PHE A 403 24.82 -23.51 26.41
CA PHE A 403 25.48 -22.22 26.58
C PHE A 403 26.17 -21.74 25.29
N ALA A 404 26.93 -22.63 24.62
CA ALA A 404 27.58 -22.32 23.34
C ALA A 404 26.55 -21.92 22.26
N THR A 405 25.38 -22.55 22.24
CA THR A 405 24.29 -22.22 21.32
C THR A 405 23.72 -20.82 21.61
N VAL A 406 23.55 -20.46 22.89
CA VAL A 406 23.09 -19.12 23.30
C VAL A 406 24.11 -18.06 22.87
N VAL A 407 25.41 -18.31 23.10
CA VAL A 407 26.48 -17.38 22.71
C VAL A 407 26.56 -17.22 21.19
N ALA A 408 26.48 -18.33 20.44
CA ALA A 408 26.42 -18.30 18.98
C ALA A 408 25.26 -17.45 18.45
N LYS A 409 24.05 -17.66 18.99
CA LYS A 409 22.87 -16.89 18.61
C LYS A 409 23.00 -15.40 18.97
N THR A 410 23.54 -15.12 20.15
CA THR A 410 23.76 -13.73 20.60
C THR A 410 24.71 -13.00 19.65
N GLY A 411 25.84 -13.62 19.30
CA GLY A 411 26.79 -13.04 18.35
C GLY A 411 26.18 -12.86 16.96
N GLU A 412 25.28 -13.75 16.53
CA GLU A 412 24.55 -13.59 15.25
C GLU A 412 23.63 -12.36 15.29
N GLU A 413 22.90 -12.15 16.40
CA GLU A 413 22.06 -10.98 16.62
C GLU A 413 22.89 -9.68 16.64
N GLU A 414 24.02 -9.67 17.35
CA GLU A 414 24.94 -8.51 17.43
C GLU A 414 25.55 -8.15 16.06
N VAL A 415 26.00 -9.15 15.28
CA VAL A 415 26.55 -8.91 13.93
C VAL A 415 25.47 -8.38 12.98
N ASN A 416 24.25 -8.92 13.04
CA ASN A 416 23.14 -8.42 12.24
C ASN A 416 22.79 -6.96 12.61
N GLU A 417 22.75 -6.63 13.89
CA GLU A 417 22.52 -5.25 14.38
C GLU A 417 23.64 -4.31 13.92
N MET A 418 24.90 -4.72 14.06
CA MET A 418 26.06 -3.95 13.61
C MET A 418 26.01 -3.67 12.10
N MET A 419 25.69 -4.67 11.27
CA MET A 419 25.58 -4.49 9.83
C MET A 419 24.41 -3.58 9.44
N GLN A 420 23.29 -3.64 10.15
CA GLN A 420 22.17 -2.72 9.95
C GLN A 420 22.55 -1.28 10.34
N MET A 421 23.30 -1.09 11.42
CA MET A 421 23.81 0.23 11.81
C MET A 421 24.81 0.77 10.78
N LEU A 422 25.70 -0.09 10.27
CA LEU A 422 26.64 0.25 9.21
C LEU A 422 25.91 0.74 7.95
N GLU A 423 24.89 0.00 7.50
CA GLU A 423 24.06 0.38 6.36
C GLU A 423 23.41 1.76 6.57
N ASN A 424 22.81 2.00 7.76
CA ASN A 424 22.17 3.26 8.07
C ASN A 424 23.15 4.45 8.09
N MET A 425 24.36 4.24 8.61
CA MET A 425 25.43 5.25 8.64
C MET A 425 25.93 5.59 7.23
N LEU A 426 26.07 4.58 6.35
CA LEU A 426 26.56 4.78 4.98
C LEU A 426 25.49 5.37 4.06
N LEU A 427 24.22 5.07 4.28
CA LEU A 427 23.10 5.65 3.52
C LEU A 427 22.69 7.06 3.98
N GLY A 428 23.28 7.58 5.07
CA GLY A 428 22.95 8.91 5.59
C GLY A 428 21.53 9.02 6.15
N ASN A 429 20.95 7.93 6.64
CA ASN A 429 19.59 7.86 7.20
C ASN A 429 19.48 8.48 8.62
N ASP A 430 20.18 9.58 8.87
CA ASP A 430 20.24 10.29 10.16
C ASP A 430 18.90 10.90 10.61
N ARG A 431 17.85 10.86 9.77
CA ARG A 431 16.51 11.37 10.12
C ARG A 431 15.54 10.33 10.68
N SER A 432 15.89 9.04 10.69
CA SER A 432 14.98 7.96 11.13
C SER A 432 15.36 7.25 12.42
N ILE A 433 16.54 7.49 13.01
CA ILE A 433 16.93 6.85 14.28
C ILE A 433 16.04 7.33 15.46
N ILE A 434 15.25 8.39 15.29
CA ILE A 434 14.39 8.97 16.34
C ILE A 434 13.02 8.26 16.48
N ASN A 435 12.55 7.43 15.55
CA ASN A 435 11.14 6.98 15.59
C ASN A 435 10.82 5.52 15.19
N GLY A 436 11.73 4.56 15.33
CA GLY A 436 11.34 3.19 14.99
C GLY A 436 12.27 2.08 15.46
N PHE A 437 12.34 1.83 16.76
CA PHE A 437 12.62 0.47 17.24
C PHE A 437 11.50 0.01 18.17
N PRO A 438 11.02 -1.25 18.01
CA PRO A 438 10.00 -1.80 18.89
C PRO A 438 10.58 -1.87 20.30
N ARG A 439 9.88 -1.23 21.24
CA ARG A 439 9.94 -1.67 22.62
C ARG A 439 9.61 -3.15 22.64
N TYR A 440 10.40 -3.94 23.37
CA TYR A 440 9.94 -5.21 23.92
C TYR A 440 8.61 -4.96 24.64
N GLY A 441 7.52 -5.19 23.94
CA GLY A 441 6.17 -5.15 24.46
C GLY A 441 5.76 -6.59 24.69
N GLY A 442 5.78 -7.02 25.95
CA GLY A 442 5.17 -8.27 26.35
C GLY A 442 3.73 -8.31 25.85
N ILE A 443 3.40 -9.38 25.15
CA ILE A 443 2.03 -9.78 24.91
C ILE A 443 1.46 -10.10 26.29
N LEU A 444 0.72 -9.16 26.87
CA LEU A 444 -0.25 -9.49 27.90
C LEU A 444 -1.40 -10.20 27.16
N THR A 445 -1.34 -11.53 27.10
CA THR A 445 -2.55 -12.32 26.90
C THR A 445 -3.40 -12.15 28.15
N GLN A 446 -4.47 -11.40 27.98
CA GLN A 446 -5.57 -11.33 28.92
C GLN A 446 -6.40 -12.60 28.70
N ASP A 447 -6.32 -13.55 29.63
CA ASP A 447 -7.32 -14.61 29.78
C ASP A 447 -7.92 -14.54 31.18
N SER A 448 -9.20 -14.91 31.22
CA SER A 448 -10.23 -14.64 32.24
C SER A 448 -9.90 -15.07 33.67
#